data_AF-A0A0R1GXZ3-F1
#
_entry.id   AF-A0A0R1GXZ3-F1
#
_cell.length_a   1.000
_cell.length_b   1.000
_cell.length_c   1.000
_cell.angle_alpha   90.00
_cell.angle_beta   90.00
_cell.angle_gamma   90.00
#
_symmetry.space_group_name_H-M   'P 1'
#
loop_
_entity.id
_entity.type
_entity.pdbx_description
1 polymer ?
#
loop_
_entity_poly.entity_id
_entity_poly.type
_entity_poly.pdbx_seq_one_letter_code
_entity_poly.pdbx_strand_id
1 'polypeptide(L)'
;MATIVVALLIGGYAYSNHHATAKEYQAAMANGRTAIQSKHYTQAESYFQNALKRRLNDQTAQHYLTQTQRYVSGENALEARHFSSAQKYYGEVKDTSNASTVLVKRAKDRYKQVKEIRTNVKQFKQILNKAQGENKALNYGQSNTTLDELFNNAKFRQSYYKDLYDQALALRKSNNAGQTSETSSAASSSSSTDSSSSAASSSSASLTSAEKQAASNYSGSNEYTVTQSQKELDGKTITDGQISSARQTINAAGGQADAMSDQDVRVALQQANKKGLSLTKYTQQYLK
;
A
#
# COMPACT_ATOMS: atom_id res chain seq x y z
N MET A 1 -4.33 -27.68 -1.42
CA MET A 1 -2.87 -27.72 -1.62
C MET A 1 -2.58 -27.07 -2.96
N ALA A 2 -2.06 -25.84 -2.99
CA ALA A 2 -1.77 -25.15 -4.26
C ALA A 2 -0.25 -24.97 -4.37
N THR A 3 0.35 -25.80 -5.22
CA THR A 3 1.75 -25.74 -5.65
C THR A 3 1.92 -24.55 -6.59
N ILE A 4 2.59 -23.49 -6.12
CA ILE A 4 3.02 -22.40 -6.99
C ILE A 4 4.35 -22.82 -7.62
N VAL A 5 4.29 -23.26 -8.87
CA VAL A 5 5.45 -23.52 -9.71
C VAL A 5 5.94 -22.18 -10.25
N VAL A 6 7.05 -21.67 -9.71
CA VAL A 6 7.76 -20.53 -10.28
C VAL A 6 8.72 -21.07 -11.35
N ALA A 7 8.32 -20.99 -12.61
CA ALA A 7 9.19 -21.33 -13.74
C ALA A 7 10.23 -20.22 -13.93
N LEU A 8 11.48 -20.50 -13.55
CA LEU A 8 12.64 -19.65 -13.85
C LEU A 8 13.26 -20.11 -15.17
N LEU A 9 12.91 -19.45 -16.27
CA LEU A 9 13.66 -19.53 -17.53
C LEU A 9 14.77 -18.47 -17.50
N ILE A 10 16.02 -18.89 -17.28
CA ILE A 10 17.20 -18.07 -17.57
C ILE A 10 18.18 -18.94 -18.37
N GLY A 11 18.39 -18.54 -19.62
CA GLY A 11 19.29 -19.18 -20.57
C GLY A 11 20.72 -19.28 -20.06
N GLY A 12 21.37 -20.38 -20.45
CA GLY A 12 22.72 -20.71 -20.01
C GLY A 12 23.78 -19.79 -20.61
N TYR A 13 24.79 -19.48 -19.81
CA TYR A 13 26.13 -19.22 -20.31
C TYR A 13 27.19 -19.70 -19.32
N ALA A 14 28.08 -20.53 -19.87
CA ALA A 14 29.45 -20.86 -19.49
C ALA A 14 29.81 -21.09 -18.00
N TYR A 15 30.11 -22.35 -17.74
CA TYR A 15 30.77 -22.92 -16.57
C TYR A 15 32.28 -22.60 -16.61
N SER A 16 32.85 -21.90 -15.61
CA SER A 16 34.26 -22.07 -15.25
C SER A 16 34.58 -21.53 -13.82
N ASN A 17 35.46 -22.24 -13.12
CA ASN A 17 35.97 -22.05 -11.75
C ASN A 17 35.01 -22.26 -10.56
N HIS A 18 34.82 -23.53 -10.17
CA HIS A 18 34.09 -23.98 -8.98
C HIS A 18 34.47 -23.28 -7.65
N HIS A 19 35.73 -22.86 -7.47
CA HIS A 19 36.17 -22.15 -6.26
C HIS A 19 35.79 -20.66 -6.24
N ALA A 20 35.82 -19.99 -7.39
CA ALA A 20 35.41 -18.59 -7.51
C ALA A 20 33.89 -18.46 -7.30
N THR A 21 33.12 -19.34 -7.92
CA THR A 21 31.65 -19.35 -7.79
C THR A 21 31.18 -19.69 -6.37
N ALA A 22 31.89 -20.56 -5.65
CA ALA A 22 31.58 -20.86 -4.25
C ALA A 22 31.85 -19.67 -3.30
N LYS A 23 32.99 -18.99 -3.45
CA LYS A 23 33.33 -17.81 -2.64
C LYS A 23 32.35 -16.66 -2.89
N GLU A 24 32.01 -16.41 -4.14
CA GLU A 24 31.04 -15.37 -4.48
C GLU A 24 29.61 -15.70 -4.02
N TYR A 25 29.20 -16.98 -4.06
CA TYR A 25 27.94 -17.41 -3.47
C TYR A 25 27.92 -17.12 -1.96
N GLN A 26 28.97 -17.50 -1.23
CA GLN A 26 29.08 -17.26 0.22
C GLN A 26 29.04 -15.77 0.53
N ALA A 27 29.76 -14.93 -0.23
CA ALA A 27 29.75 -13.49 -0.08
C ALA A 27 28.35 -12.91 -0.34
N ALA A 28 27.64 -13.36 -1.38
CA ALA A 28 26.28 -12.93 -1.67
C ALA A 28 25.31 -13.34 -0.55
N MET A 29 25.39 -14.57 -0.05
CA MET A 29 24.57 -15.01 1.08
C MET A 29 24.85 -14.21 2.35
N ALA A 30 26.12 -13.92 2.65
CA ALA A 30 26.52 -13.11 3.80
C ALA A 30 25.99 -11.67 3.67
N ASN A 31 26.22 -11.02 2.53
CA ASN A 31 25.74 -9.66 2.25
C ASN A 31 24.22 -9.57 2.31
N GLY A 32 23.50 -10.59 1.81
CA GLY A 32 22.04 -10.65 1.93
C GLY A 32 21.57 -10.72 3.38
N ARG A 33 22.24 -11.50 4.23
CA ARG A 33 21.94 -11.57 5.67
C ARG A 33 22.26 -10.25 6.39
N THR A 34 23.38 -9.61 6.07
CA THR A 34 23.73 -8.29 6.60
C THR A 34 22.71 -7.23 6.17
N ALA A 35 22.29 -7.24 4.91
CA ALA A 35 21.25 -6.34 4.41
C ALA A 35 19.90 -6.54 5.13
N ILE A 36 19.52 -7.79 5.45
CA ILE A 36 18.36 -8.05 6.33
C ILE A 36 18.54 -7.39 7.71
N GLN A 37 19.70 -7.56 8.34
CA GLN A 37 19.98 -6.97 9.66
C GLN A 37 19.81 -5.45 9.61
N SER A 38 20.37 -4.81 8.58
CA SER A 38 20.29 -3.36 8.32
C SER A 38 18.95 -2.90 7.75
N LYS A 39 17.95 -3.78 7.58
CA LYS A 39 16.61 -3.49 7.03
C LYS A 39 16.61 -3.04 5.55
N HIS A 40 17.69 -3.27 4.81
CA HIS A 40 17.78 -3.00 3.38
C HIS A 40 17.24 -4.18 2.57
N TYR A 41 15.92 -4.41 2.63
CA TYR A 41 15.31 -5.64 2.10
C TYR A 41 15.45 -5.80 0.59
N THR A 42 15.32 -4.72 -0.20
CA THR A 42 15.54 -4.76 -1.66
C THR A 42 16.98 -5.16 -2.01
N GLN A 43 17.96 -4.67 -1.26
CA GLN A 43 19.36 -5.07 -1.43
C GLN A 43 19.55 -6.54 -1.05
N ALA A 44 18.93 -7.00 0.05
CA ALA A 44 18.96 -8.39 0.46
C ALA A 44 18.42 -9.33 -0.63
N GLU A 45 17.29 -9.00 -1.26
CA GLU A 45 16.75 -9.78 -2.39
C GLU A 45 17.73 -9.86 -3.56
N SER A 46 18.36 -8.74 -3.94
CA SER A 46 19.38 -8.72 -5.00
C SER A 46 20.56 -9.63 -4.67
N TYR A 47 21.04 -9.59 -3.42
CA TYR A 47 22.12 -10.48 -2.97
C TYR A 47 21.71 -11.96 -3.03
N PHE A 48 20.51 -12.35 -2.60
CA PHE A 48 20.06 -13.74 -2.68
C PHE A 48 19.79 -14.20 -4.12
N GLN A 49 19.28 -13.33 -5.00
CA GLN A 49 19.20 -13.61 -6.44
C GLN A 49 20.58 -13.84 -7.05
N ASN A 50 21.56 -13.02 -6.68
CA ASN A 50 22.94 -13.20 -7.13
C ASN A 50 23.58 -14.47 -6.56
N ALA A 51 23.18 -14.94 -5.38
CA ALA A 51 23.57 -16.25 -4.87
C ALA A 51 22.98 -17.38 -5.74
N LEU A 52 21.69 -17.28 -6.11
CA LEU A 52 21.02 -18.27 -6.98
C LEU A 52 21.58 -18.29 -8.41
N LYS A 53 22.06 -17.16 -8.94
CA LYS A 53 22.76 -17.13 -10.24
C LYS A 53 24.05 -17.95 -10.23
N ARG A 54 24.70 -18.09 -9.08
CA ARG A 54 25.98 -18.82 -8.90
C ARG A 54 25.77 -20.27 -8.52
N ARG A 55 24.70 -20.54 -7.76
CA ARG A 55 24.24 -21.89 -7.41
C ARG A 55 22.77 -22.00 -7.72
N LEU A 56 22.49 -22.41 -8.96
CA LEU A 56 21.14 -22.68 -9.42
C LEU A 56 20.51 -23.77 -8.53
N ASN A 57 19.25 -23.57 -8.15
CA ASN A 57 18.46 -24.49 -7.32
C ASN A 57 18.92 -24.66 -5.85
N ASP A 58 19.80 -23.79 -5.34
CA ASP A 58 20.19 -23.80 -3.92
C ASP A 58 18.99 -23.49 -3.01
N GLN A 59 18.52 -24.50 -2.27
CA GLN A 59 17.31 -24.40 -1.45
C GLN A 59 17.45 -23.33 -0.36
N THR A 60 18.63 -23.19 0.26
CA THR A 60 18.84 -22.18 1.30
C THR A 60 18.70 -20.76 0.72
N ALA A 61 19.39 -20.44 -0.38
CA ALA A 61 19.28 -19.15 -1.03
C ALA A 61 17.83 -18.86 -1.50
N GLN A 62 17.12 -19.87 -2.00
CA GLN A 62 15.72 -19.76 -2.39
C GLN A 62 14.80 -19.47 -1.20
N HIS A 63 15.00 -20.12 -0.06
CA HIS A 63 14.25 -19.84 1.17
C HIS A 63 14.50 -18.41 1.66
N TYR A 64 15.75 -17.95 1.68
CA TYR A 64 16.10 -16.58 2.07
C TYR A 64 15.48 -15.53 1.14
N LEU A 65 15.55 -15.74 -0.18
CA LEU A 65 14.92 -14.85 -1.16
C LEU A 65 13.40 -14.80 -0.96
N THR A 66 12.74 -15.96 -0.94
CA THR A 66 11.28 -16.07 -0.80
C THR A 66 10.79 -15.44 0.50
N GLN A 67 11.48 -15.70 1.61
CA GLN A 67 11.15 -15.13 2.91
C GLN A 67 11.28 -13.60 2.90
N THR A 68 12.34 -13.07 2.30
CA THR A 68 12.57 -11.62 2.20
C THR A 68 11.48 -10.96 1.36
N GLN A 69 11.16 -11.52 0.20
CA GLN A 69 10.09 -11.02 -0.68
C GLN A 69 8.73 -11.00 0.00
N ARG A 70 8.38 -12.07 0.73
CA ARG A 70 7.13 -12.12 1.51
C ARG A 70 7.12 -11.06 2.61
N TYR A 71 8.24 -10.84 3.29
CA TYR A 71 8.34 -9.81 4.33
C TYR A 71 8.13 -8.42 3.73
N VAL A 72 8.75 -8.12 2.58
CA VAL A 72 8.55 -6.85 1.85
C VAL A 72 7.08 -6.69 1.43
N SER A 73 6.46 -7.73 0.88
CA SER A 73 5.02 -7.71 0.57
C SER A 73 4.15 -7.44 1.80
N GLY A 74 4.56 -7.93 2.97
CA GLY A 74 3.92 -7.62 4.25
C GLY A 74 4.01 -6.16 4.66
N GLU A 75 5.20 -5.54 4.54
CA GLU A 75 5.39 -4.11 4.85
C GLU A 75 4.62 -3.23 3.86
N ASN A 76 4.69 -3.55 2.56
CA ASN A 76 3.93 -2.83 1.52
C ASN A 76 2.42 -2.91 1.75
N ALA A 77 1.90 -4.09 2.09
CA ALA A 77 0.48 -4.26 2.40
C ALA A 77 0.08 -3.51 3.68
N LEU A 78 0.97 -3.42 4.67
CA LEU A 78 0.70 -2.67 5.90
C LEU A 78 0.65 -1.16 5.63
N GLU A 79 1.59 -0.63 4.85
CA GLU A 79 1.60 0.78 4.42
C GLU A 79 0.36 1.14 3.61
N ALA A 80 -0.04 0.26 2.69
CA ALA A 80 -1.27 0.38 1.90
C ALA A 80 -2.55 0.10 2.71
N ARG A 81 -2.45 -0.16 4.03
CA ARG A 81 -3.58 -0.47 4.94
C ARG A 81 -4.37 -1.73 4.54
N HIS A 82 -3.79 -2.58 3.71
CA HIS A 82 -4.30 -3.91 3.37
C HIS A 82 -3.98 -4.90 4.49
N PHE A 83 -4.55 -4.67 5.68
CA PHE A 83 -4.20 -5.38 6.91
C PHE A 83 -4.42 -6.90 6.83
N SER A 84 -5.41 -7.37 6.05
CA SER A 84 -5.62 -8.81 5.84
C SER A 84 -4.43 -9.45 5.10
N SER A 85 -4.01 -8.83 4.00
CA SER A 85 -2.85 -9.27 3.20
C SER A 85 -1.56 -9.17 3.99
N ALA A 86 -1.35 -8.06 4.70
CA ALA A 86 -0.19 -7.88 5.57
C ALA A 86 -0.10 -9.00 6.62
N GLN A 87 -1.21 -9.31 7.32
CA GLN A 87 -1.24 -10.39 8.30
C GLN A 87 -0.93 -11.75 7.65
N LYS A 88 -1.44 -12.02 6.44
CA LYS A 88 -1.14 -13.25 5.70
C LYS A 88 0.36 -13.36 5.39
N TYR A 89 0.95 -12.33 4.79
CA TYR A 89 2.38 -12.33 4.45
C TYR A 89 3.28 -12.48 5.67
N TYR A 90 3.04 -11.73 6.75
CA TYR A 90 3.79 -11.90 7.99
C TYR A 90 3.57 -13.29 8.59
N GLY A 91 2.37 -13.86 8.42
CA GLY A 91 2.04 -15.23 8.79
C GLY A 91 2.95 -16.25 8.10
N GLU A 92 3.06 -16.15 6.78
CA GLU A 92 3.92 -17.03 5.99
C GLU A 92 5.41 -16.88 6.37
N VAL A 93 5.87 -15.65 6.65
CA VAL A 93 7.27 -15.42 7.04
C VAL A 93 7.58 -15.96 8.44
N LYS A 94 6.67 -15.79 9.42
CA LYS A 94 6.90 -16.27 10.79
C LYS A 94 6.95 -17.80 10.90
N ASP A 95 6.31 -18.50 9.95
CA ASP A 95 6.22 -19.96 9.89
C ASP A 95 7.30 -20.57 8.98
N THR A 96 8.16 -19.73 8.37
CA THR A 96 9.27 -20.20 7.54
C THR A 96 10.40 -20.78 8.41
N SER A 97 10.81 -22.01 8.13
CA SER A 97 12.02 -22.65 8.68
C SER A 97 13.20 -22.52 7.71
N ASN A 98 14.43 -22.80 8.18
CA ASN A 98 15.64 -22.83 7.36
C ASN A 98 15.98 -21.51 6.61
N ALA A 99 15.60 -20.37 7.19
CA ALA A 99 15.83 -19.04 6.62
C ALA A 99 16.29 -18.04 7.71
N SER A 100 16.08 -16.74 7.49
CA SER A 100 16.48 -15.70 8.44
C SER A 100 15.62 -15.73 9.71
N THR A 101 16.24 -16.03 10.85
CA THR A 101 15.61 -15.93 12.18
C THR A 101 15.25 -14.49 12.54
N VAL A 102 15.99 -13.52 12.01
CA VAL A 102 15.71 -12.08 12.17
C VAL A 102 14.37 -11.72 11.53
N LEU A 103 14.12 -12.17 10.29
CA LEU A 103 12.84 -11.93 9.63
C LEU A 103 11.70 -12.69 10.31
N VAL A 104 11.93 -13.92 10.78
CA VAL A 104 10.93 -14.66 11.58
C VAL A 104 10.51 -13.84 12.82
N LYS A 105 11.47 -13.32 13.60
CA LYS A 105 11.18 -12.52 14.79
C LYS A 105 10.39 -11.26 14.43
N ARG A 106 10.88 -10.47 13.46
CA ARG A 106 10.21 -9.25 13.01
C ARG A 106 8.81 -9.52 12.48
N ALA A 107 8.62 -10.60 11.71
CA ALA A 107 7.32 -10.99 11.19
C ALA A 107 6.36 -11.42 12.30
N LYS A 108 6.82 -12.09 13.37
CA LYS A 108 5.98 -12.37 14.55
C LYS A 108 5.47 -11.09 15.20
N ASP A 109 6.34 -10.10 15.38
CA ASP A 109 5.98 -8.83 15.99
C ASP A 109 4.99 -8.06 15.10
N ARG A 110 5.28 -7.96 13.80
CA ARG A 110 4.37 -7.37 12.81
C ARG A 110 3.04 -8.08 12.72
N TYR A 111 3.03 -9.42 12.71
CA TYR A 111 1.80 -10.20 12.69
C TYR A 111 0.89 -9.85 13.88
N LYS A 112 1.45 -9.75 15.09
CA LYS A 112 0.71 -9.33 16.29
C LYS A 112 0.17 -7.91 16.15
N GLN A 113 1.02 -6.98 15.70
CA GLN A 113 0.63 -5.59 15.47
C GLN A 113 -0.54 -5.49 14.48
N VAL A 114 -0.45 -6.16 13.33
CA VAL A 114 -1.53 -6.14 12.32
C VAL A 114 -2.80 -6.81 12.84
N LYS A 115 -2.69 -7.88 13.63
CA LYS A 115 -3.84 -8.53 14.27
C LYS A 115 -4.57 -7.55 15.19
N GLU A 116 -3.84 -6.79 16.02
CA GLU A 116 -4.41 -5.74 16.87
C GLU A 116 -5.05 -4.63 16.04
N ILE A 117 -4.37 -4.17 14.98
CA ILE A 117 -4.89 -3.14 14.08
C ILE A 117 -6.24 -3.57 13.50
N ARG A 118 -6.36 -4.81 13.02
CA ARG A 118 -7.61 -5.34 12.46
C ARG A 118 -8.74 -5.40 13.49
N THR A 119 -8.44 -5.77 14.74
CA THR A 119 -9.43 -5.77 15.82
C THR A 119 -9.95 -4.35 16.06
N ASN A 120 -9.06 -3.38 16.17
CA ASN A 120 -9.44 -1.98 16.34
C ASN A 120 -10.23 -1.44 15.14
N VAL A 121 -9.84 -1.77 13.89
CA VAL A 121 -10.62 -1.40 12.69
C VAL A 121 -12.07 -1.88 12.80
N LYS A 122 -12.30 -3.13 13.24
CA LYS A 122 -13.66 -3.65 13.42
C LYS A 122 -14.43 -2.86 14.47
N GLN A 123 -13.83 -2.62 15.62
CA GLN A 123 -14.45 -1.85 16.71
C GLN A 123 -14.78 -0.42 16.28
N PHE A 124 -13.82 0.28 15.65
CA PHE A 124 -14.02 1.65 15.19
C PHE A 124 -15.09 1.75 14.10
N LYS A 125 -15.15 0.78 13.18
CA LYS A 125 -16.24 0.70 12.19
C LYS A 125 -17.60 0.48 12.84
N GLN A 126 -17.70 -0.31 13.90
CA GLN A 126 -18.97 -0.51 14.62
C GLN A 126 -19.47 0.80 15.25
N ILE A 127 -18.59 1.53 15.94
CA ILE A 127 -18.94 2.84 16.55
C ILE A 127 -19.32 3.85 15.47
N LEU A 128 -18.56 3.92 14.38
CA LEU A 128 -18.85 4.82 13.26
C LEU A 128 -20.20 4.50 12.60
N ASN A 129 -20.50 3.22 12.37
CA ASN A 129 -21.79 2.79 11.80
C ASN A 129 -22.96 3.12 12.74
N LYS A 130 -22.78 3.00 14.06
CA LYS A 130 -23.77 3.43 15.06
C LYS A 130 -24.02 4.93 14.95
N ALA A 131 -22.97 5.75 14.95
CA ALA A 131 -23.09 7.20 14.78
C ALA A 131 -23.77 7.58 13.46
N GLN A 132 -23.49 6.87 12.36
CA GLN A 132 -24.16 7.07 11.08
C GLN A 132 -25.65 6.73 11.15
N GLY A 133 -26.03 5.67 11.89
CA GLY A 133 -27.43 5.34 12.16
C GLY A 133 -28.15 6.44 12.94
N GLU A 134 -27.50 6.98 13.97
CA GLU A 134 -28.02 8.09 14.78
C GLU A 134 -28.20 9.36 13.94
N ASN A 135 -27.24 9.69 13.08
CA ASN A 135 -27.34 10.81 12.13
C ASN A 135 -28.53 10.62 11.16
N LYS A 136 -28.72 9.43 10.59
CA LYS A 136 -29.85 9.12 9.70
C LYS A 136 -31.21 9.21 10.40
N ALA A 137 -31.24 8.94 11.71
CA ALA A 137 -32.41 9.12 12.55
C ALA A 137 -32.59 10.57 13.05
N LEU A 138 -31.82 11.53 12.52
CA LEU A 138 -31.79 12.95 12.93
C LEU A 138 -31.34 13.17 14.38
N ASN A 139 -30.81 12.14 15.05
CA ASN A 139 -30.29 12.22 16.41
C ASN A 139 -28.84 12.74 16.40
N TYR A 140 -28.64 13.95 15.89
CA TYR A 140 -27.30 14.51 15.65
C TYR A 140 -26.46 14.68 16.93
N GLY A 141 -27.09 15.07 18.04
CA GLY A 141 -26.41 15.20 19.34
C GLY A 141 -25.89 13.86 19.84
N GLN A 142 -26.72 12.81 19.75
CA GLN A 142 -26.33 11.45 20.13
C GLN A 142 -25.23 10.90 19.20
N SER A 143 -25.35 11.16 17.89
CA SER A 143 -24.32 10.82 16.90
C SER A 143 -22.97 11.45 17.25
N ASN A 144 -22.96 12.73 17.66
CA ASN A 144 -21.74 13.40 18.11
C ASN A 144 -21.17 12.80 19.39
N THR A 145 -22.00 12.46 20.39
CA THR A 145 -21.56 11.74 21.60
C THR A 145 -20.90 10.40 21.26
N THR A 146 -21.50 9.63 20.33
CA THR A 146 -20.91 8.37 19.85
C THR A 146 -19.58 8.60 19.10
N LEU A 147 -19.45 9.68 18.33
CA LEU A 147 -18.19 10.05 17.66
C LEU A 147 -17.09 10.48 18.64
N ASP A 148 -17.44 11.07 19.78
CA ASP A 148 -16.46 11.43 20.81
C ASP A 148 -15.78 10.21 21.42
N GLU A 149 -16.46 9.04 21.47
CA GLU A 149 -15.83 7.77 21.86
C GLU A 149 -14.65 7.42 20.93
N LEU A 150 -14.78 7.69 19.63
CA LEU A 150 -13.69 7.49 18.66
C LEU A 150 -12.59 8.53 18.85
N PHE A 151 -12.94 9.81 18.93
CA PHE A 151 -11.94 10.88 19.01
C PHE A 151 -11.18 10.89 20.33
N ASN A 152 -11.78 10.43 21.44
CA ASN A 152 -11.09 10.30 22.73
C ASN A 152 -10.16 9.08 22.79
N ASN A 153 -10.28 8.14 21.85
CA ASN A 153 -9.38 6.99 21.77
C ASN A 153 -8.06 7.37 21.07
N ALA A 154 -6.95 7.38 21.82
CA ALA A 154 -5.62 7.70 21.27
C ALA A 154 -5.19 6.77 20.13
N LYS A 155 -5.62 5.50 20.13
CA LYS A 155 -5.31 4.56 19.04
C LYS A 155 -6.01 4.97 17.75
N PHE A 156 -7.23 5.51 17.81
CA PHE A 156 -7.98 5.95 16.62
C PHE A 156 -7.28 7.08 15.86
N ARG A 157 -6.44 7.86 16.55
CA ARG A 157 -5.65 8.96 15.95
C ARG A 157 -4.39 8.47 15.23
N GLN A 158 -4.04 7.19 15.35
CA GLN A 158 -2.88 6.63 14.66
C GLN A 158 -3.10 6.63 13.14
N SER A 159 -2.00 6.79 12.40
CA SER A 159 -2.03 6.88 10.94
C SER A 159 -2.79 5.72 10.28
N TYR A 160 -2.69 4.50 10.82
CA TYR A 160 -3.39 3.30 10.33
C TYR A 160 -4.91 3.48 10.15
N TYR A 161 -5.54 4.37 10.93
CA TYR A 161 -6.99 4.56 10.92
C TYR A 161 -7.44 5.86 10.24
N LYS A 162 -6.54 6.58 9.58
CA LYS A 162 -6.82 7.89 8.93
C LYS A 162 -8.14 7.91 8.14
N ASP A 163 -8.43 6.88 7.32
CA ASP A 163 -9.64 6.87 6.50
C ASP A 163 -10.92 6.82 7.35
N LEU A 164 -10.89 6.11 8.48
CA LEU A 164 -12.00 6.08 9.44
C LEU A 164 -12.07 7.39 10.22
N TYR A 165 -10.93 7.98 10.56
CA TYR A 165 -10.84 9.28 11.22
C TYR A 165 -11.47 10.39 10.36
N ASP A 166 -11.14 10.41 9.06
CA ASP A 166 -11.68 11.38 8.11
C ASP A 166 -13.20 11.21 7.93
N GLN A 167 -13.69 9.96 7.88
CA GLN A 167 -15.13 9.66 7.85
C GLN A 167 -15.84 10.14 9.12
N ALA A 168 -15.26 9.90 10.30
CA ALA A 168 -15.80 10.38 11.56
C ALA A 168 -15.85 11.92 11.61
N LEU A 169 -14.81 12.60 11.10
CA LEU A 169 -14.76 14.06 11.06
C LEU A 169 -15.81 14.64 10.11
N ALA A 170 -15.98 14.03 8.93
CA ALA A 170 -17.00 14.42 7.98
C ALA A 170 -18.42 14.24 8.55
N LEU A 171 -18.66 13.13 9.25
CA LEU A 171 -19.95 12.89 9.90
C LEU A 171 -20.24 13.90 11.00
N ARG A 172 -19.26 14.22 11.85
CA ARG A 172 -19.41 15.27 12.88
C ARG A 172 -19.74 16.63 12.26
N LYS A 173 -19.09 16.99 11.16
CA LYS A 173 -19.40 18.22 10.41
C LYS A 173 -20.84 18.20 9.90
N SER A 174 -21.31 17.06 9.38
CA SER A 174 -22.70 16.89 8.93
C SER A 174 -23.70 17.00 10.08
N ASN A 175 -23.43 16.39 11.24
CA ASN A 175 -24.27 16.48 12.43
C ASN A 175 -24.43 17.92 12.90
N ASN A 176 -23.31 18.65 13.00
CA ASN A 176 -23.33 20.04 13.46
C ASN A 176 -24.16 20.93 12.52
N ALA A 177 -24.04 20.72 11.20
CA ALA A 177 -24.87 21.42 10.22
C ALA A 177 -26.37 21.07 10.39
N GLY A 178 -26.69 19.79 10.64
CA GLY A 178 -28.06 19.34 10.92
C GLY A 178 -28.66 20.01 12.16
N GLN A 179 -27.91 20.11 13.26
CA GLN A 179 -28.35 20.77 14.49
C GLN A 179 -28.59 22.27 14.30
N THR A 180 -27.74 22.96 13.51
CA THR A 180 -27.95 24.38 13.19
C THR A 180 -29.23 24.60 12.39
N SER A 181 -29.53 23.72 11.43
CA SER A 181 -30.75 23.79 10.61
C SER A 181 -32.03 23.52 11.42
N GLU A 182 -32.00 22.55 12.36
CA GLU A 182 -33.12 22.31 13.28
C GLU A 182 -33.37 23.49 14.22
N THR A 183 -32.30 24.10 14.74
CA THR A 183 -32.39 25.29 15.60
C THR A 183 -32.98 26.49 14.84
N SER A 184 -32.61 26.65 13.57
CA SER A 184 -33.15 27.70 12.70
C SER A 184 -34.63 27.47 12.36
N SER A 185 -35.03 26.21 12.21
CA SER A 185 -36.43 25.82 11.93
C SER A 185 -37.35 25.97 13.16
N ALA A 186 -36.81 25.76 14.36
CA ALA A 186 -37.50 26.02 15.63
C ALA A 186 -37.68 27.52 15.90
N ALA A 187 -36.68 28.35 15.57
CA ALA A 187 -36.76 29.82 15.71
C ALA A 187 -37.75 30.47 14.72
N SER A 188 -37.96 29.88 13.53
CA SER A 188 -38.88 30.38 12.51
C SER A 188 -40.38 30.13 12.79
N SER A 189 -40.75 29.55 13.93
CA SER A 189 -42.14 29.57 14.41
C SER A 189 -42.58 30.95 14.94
N SER A 190 -41.72 31.99 14.80
CA SER A 190 -42.01 33.36 15.22
C SER A 190 -41.49 34.44 14.26
N SER A 191 -41.72 34.32 12.94
CA SER A 191 -41.98 35.46 12.04
C SER A 191 -41.96 35.06 10.56
N SER A 192 -43.02 35.42 9.84
CA SER A 192 -43.15 35.35 8.38
C SER A 192 -42.42 36.52 7.71
N THR A 193 -41.64 36.29 6.64
CA THR A 193 -41.86 36.78 5.26
C THR A 193 -40.65 36.59 4.34
N ASP A 194 -40.97 36.42 3.06
CA ASP A 194 -40.19 36.08 1.86
C ASP A 194 -38.79 36.69 1.65
N SER A 195 -37.92 35.93 0.99
CA SER A 195 -37.47 36.27 -0.38
C SER A 195 -36.58 35.19 -1.00
N SER A 196 -36.82 34.98 -2.29
CA SER A 196 -36.15 34.09 -3.22
C SER A 196 -34.71 34.51 -3.54
N SER A 197 -33.83 33.53 -3.74
CA SER A 197 -32.74 33.64 -4.71
C SER A 197 -32.20 32.26 -5.07
N SER A 198 -32.47 31.88 -6.31
CA SER A 198 -31.80 30.82 -7.05
C SER A 198 -30.33 31.16 -7.27
N ALA A 199 -29.44 30.20 -6.98
CA ALA A 199 -28.08 30.21 -7.51
C ALA A 199 -27.64 28.77 -7.81
N ALA A 200 -27.49 28.51 -9.10
CA ALA A 200 -26.99 27.27 -9.67
C ALA A 200 -25.55 26.97 -9.22
N SER A 201 -25.21 25.69 -9.09
CA SER A 201 -23.83 25.24 -8.97
C SER A 201 -23.66 23.86 -9.61
N SER A 202 -23.08 23.91 -10.81
CA SER A 202 -22.27 22.89 -11.49
C SER A 202 -22.32 21.47 -10.95
N SER A 203 -23.00 20.61 -11.70
CA SER A 203 -22.96 19.16 -11.62
C SER A 203 -21.55 18.60 -11.84
N SER A 204 -20.78 18.43 -10.77
CA SER A 204 -19.80 17.34 -10.69
C SER A 204 -20.57 16.09 -10.28
N ALA A 205 -20.68 15.11 -11.18
CA ALA A 205 -21.45 13.88 -11.00
C ALA A 205 -21.13 13.22 -9.65
N SER A 206 -22.01 13.41 -8.67
CA SER A 206 -21.94 12.77 -7.37
C SER A 206 -22.42 11.33 -7.53
N LEU A 207 -21.60 10.37 -7.10
CA LEU A 207 -21.93 8.95 -7.10
C LEU A 207 -23.33 8.72 -6.51
N THR A 208 -24.17 8.00 -7.25
CA THR A 208 -25.48 7.55 -6.82
C THR A 208 -25.38 6.67 -5.57
N SER A 209 -26.46 6.54 -4.83
CA SER A 209 -26.51 5.69 -3.63
C SER A 209 -26.10 4.24 -3.94
N ALA A 210 -26.42 3.74 -5.14
CA ALA A 210 -26.00 2.42 -5.61
C ALA A 210 -24.48 2.33 -5.86
N GLU A 211 -23.88 3.36 -6.47
CA GLU A 211 -22.42 3.44 -6.70
C GLU A 211 -21.63 3.59 -5.40
N LYS A 212 -22.17 4.33 -4.41
CA LYS A 212 -21.61 4.41 -3.05
C LYS A 212 -21.67 3.07 -2.33
N GLN A 213 -22.78 2.35 -2.47
CA GLN A 213 -22.94 1.01 -1.90
C GLN A 213 -21.95 0.02 -2.55
N ALA A 214 -21.81 0.07 -3.88
CA ALA A 214 -20.85 -0.74 -4.63
C ALA A 214 -19.39 -0.42 -4.23
N ALA A 215 -19.04 0.86 -4.08
CA ALA A 215 -17.73 1.29 -3.58
C ALA A 215 -17.47 0.84 -2.13
N SER A 216 -18.49 0.83 -1.28
CA SER A 216 -18.39 0.35 0.11
C SER A 216 -18.32 -1.17 0.26
N ASN A 217 -18.88 -1.91 -0.72
CA ASN A 217 -18.88 -3.39 -0.78
C ASN A 217 -17.69 -3.95 -1.57
N TYR A 218 -16.95 -3.10 -2.29
CA TYR A 218 -15.72 -3.47 -2.97
C TYR A 218 -14.65 -3.81 -1.92
N SER A 219 -14.30 -5.09 -1.83
CA SER A 219 -13.22 -5.62 -0.97
C SER A 219 -11.91 -5.85 -1.73
N GLY A 220 -11.89 -5.53 -3.01
CA GLY A 220 -10.65 -5.37 -3.79
C GLY A 220 -10.00 -4.03 -3.48
N SER A 221 -8.69 -3.93 -3.66
CA SER A 221 -7.99 -2.65 -3.68
C SER A 221 -8.14 -2.06 -5.07
N ASN A 222 -8.42 -0.77 -5.21
CA ASN A 222 -8.07 -0.08 -6.44
C ASN A 222 -6.56 -0.28 -6.65
N GLU A 223 -6.21 -0.91 -7.76
CA GLU A 223 -4.87 -1.35 -8.19
C GLU A 223 -3.83 -0.22 -8.32
N TYR A 224 -4.19 1.01 -7.91
CA TYR A 224 -3.51 2.26 -8.22
C TYR A 224 -3.02 3.05 -6.98
N THR A 225 -3.08 2.50 -5.77
CA THR A 225 -2.41 3.14 -4.61
C THR A 225 -0.92 2.82 -4.63
N VAL A 226 -0.13 3.78 -5.09
CA VAL A 226 1.33 3.67 -5.16
C VAL A 226 1.95 3.54 -3.75
N THR A 227 2.67 2.45 -3.49
CA THR A 227 3.36 2.19 -2.22
C THR A 227 4.72 2.92 -2.12
N GLN A 228 5.26 3.12 -0.92
CA GLN A 228 6.55 3.81 -0.72
C GLN A 228 7.70 3.07 -1.42
N SER A 229 7.68 1.73 -1.43
CA SER A 229 8.64 0.89 -2.16
C SER A 229 8.59 1.10 -3.68
N GLN A 230 7.45 1.53 -4.21
CA GLN A 230 7.34 1.92 -5.61
C GLN A 230 7.92 3.31 -5.79
N LYS A 231 7.72 4.24 -4.84
CA LYS A 231 8.25 5.61 -4.90
C LYS A 231 9.77 5.72 -4.79
N GLU A 232 10.50 4.64 -4.54
CA GLU A 232 11.95 4.70 -4.32
C GLU A 232 12.76 3.94 -5.38
N LEU A 233 13.89 4.52 -5.77
CA LEU A 233 14.94 3.89 -6.58
C LEU A 233 16.22 3.94 -5.74
N ASP A 234 16.83 2.79 -5.46
CA ASP A 234 18.05 2.70 -4.62
C ASP A 234 17.91 3.33 -3.22
N GLY A 235 16.70 3.26 -2.63
CA GLY A 235 16.42 3.83 -1.31
C GLY A 235 16.30 5.36 -1.28
N LYS A 236 16.17 6.00 -2.45
CA LYS A 236 15.86 7.43 -2.60
C LYS A 236 14.51 7.60 -3.29
N THR A 237 13.69 8.52 -2.78
CA THR A 237 12.40 8.85 -3.38
C THR A 237 12.59 9.40 -4.80
N ILE A 238 11.92 8.80 -5.78
CA ILE A 238 11.77 9.29 -7.14
C ILE A 238 10.86 10.51 -7.08
N THR A 239 11.45 11.68 -7.31
CA THR A 239 10.78 12.98 -7.30
C THR A 239 9.94 13.20 -8.56
N ASP A 240 8.98 14.12 -8.49
CA ASP A 240 8.13 14.48 -9.64
C ASP A 240 8.99 14.97 -10.84
N GLY A 241 10.08 15.70 -10.57
CA GLY A 241 11.02 16.12 -11.62
C GLY A 241 11.73 14.95 -12.33
N GLN A 242 12.02 13.86 -11.62
CA GLN A 242 12.57 12.64 -12.22
C GLN A 242 11.52 11.89 -13.05
N ILE A 243 10.24 11.95 -12.66
CA ILE A 243 9.14 11.38 -13.45
C ILE A 243 8.96 12.18 -14.75
N SER A 244 8.96 13.51 -14.70
CA SER A 244 8.89 14.36 -15.90
C SER A 244 10.07 14.09 -16.86
N SER A 245 11.29 13.98 -16.32
CA SER A 245 12.49 13.66 -17.13
C SER A 245 12.43 12.27 -17.75
N ALA A 246 11.89 11.29 -17.01
CA ALA A 246 11.70 9.92 -17.49
C ALA A 246 10.66 9.86 -18.61
N ARG A 247 9.55 10.61 -18.50
CA ARG A 247 8.54 10.73 -19.56
C ARG A 247 9.13 11.27 -20.86
N GLN A 248 9.93 12.35 -20.78
CA GLN A 248 10.64 12.89 -21.94
C GLN A 248 11.57 11.85 -22.57
N THR A 249 12.29 11.09 -21.75
CA THR A 249 13.21 10.03 -22.20
C THR A 249 12.46 8.89 -22.89
N ILE A 250 11.30 8.48 -22.37
CA ILE A 250 10.46 7.42 -22.94
C ILE A 250 9.87 7.88 -24.29
N ASN A 251 9.31 9.10 -24.36
CA ASN A 251 8.78 9.66 -25.60
C ASN A 251 9.86 9.81 -26.67
N ALA A 252 11.04 10.33 -26.30
CA ALA A 252 12.18 10.47 -27.22
C ALA A 252 12.73 9.12 -27.72
N ALA A 253 12.58 8.05 -26.93
CA ALA A 253 12.97 6.69 -27.32
C ALA A 253 11.89 5.98 -28.19
N GLY A 254 10.77 6.65 -28.46
CA GLY A 254 9.67 6.16 -29.29
C GLY A 254 8.60 5.37 -28.53
N GLY A 255 8.57 5.44 -27.19
CA GLY A 255 7.47 4.90 -26.38
C GLY A 255 6.37 5.95 -26.16
N GLN A 256 5.20 5.52 -25.66
CA GLN A 256 4.04 6.41 -25.42
C GLN A 256 3.93 6.76 -23.92
N ALA A 257 4.81 7.61 -23.42
CA ALA A 257 4.78 8.02 -22.02
C ALA A 257 3.49 8.77 -21.65
N ASP A 258 2.86 9.45 -22.60
CA ASP A 258 1.62 10.20 -22.37
C ASP A 258 0.41 9.29 -22.09
N ALA A 259 0.49 8.01 -22.50
CA ALA A 259 -0.47 6.98 -22.15
C ALA A 259 -0.15 6.29 -20.81
N MET A 260 1.00 6.59 -20.20
CA MET A 260 1.49 5.96 -18.97
C MET A 260 1.12 6.78 -17.73
N SER A 261 0.66 6.13 -16.68
CA SER A 261 0.50 6.77 -15.37
C SER A 261 1.87 7.07 -14.73
N ASP A 262 1.92 7.96 -13.74
CA ASP A 262 3.17 8.23 -12.99
C ASP A 262 3.74 6.95 -12.35
N GLN A 263 2.85 6.01 -12.04
CA GLN A 263 3.23 4.71 -11.52
C GLN A 263 3.92 3.84 -12.56
N ASP A 264 3.42 3.84 -13.80
CA ASP A 264 4.04 3.06 -14.89
C ASP A 264 5.43 3.61 -15.23
N VAL A 265 5.60 4.93 -15.19
CA VAL A 265 6.90 5.59 -15.41
C VAL A 265 7.89 5.21 -14.31
N ARG A 266 7.43 5.19 -13.05
CA ARG A 266 8.21 4.78 -11.89
C ARG A 266 8.59 3.30 -11.94
N VAL A 267 7.67 2.42 -12.34
CA VAL A 267 7.94 1.01 -12.60
C VAL A 267 8.95 0.85 -13.73
N ALA A 268 8.84 1.61 -14.81
CA ALA A 268 9.82 1.59 -15.91
C ALA A 268 11.22 1.99 -15.44
N LEU A 269 11.35 3.03 -14.61
CA LEU A 269 12.62 3.43 -13.99
C LEU A 269 13.20 2.31 -13.11
N GLN A 270 12.37 1.71 -12.25
CA GLN A 270 12.78 0.60 -11.38
C GLN A 270 13.24 -0.62 -12.18
N GLN A 271 12.53 -0.96 -13.25
CA GLN A 271 12.83 -2.13 -14.08
C GLN A 271 14.06 -1.90 -14.97
N ALA A 272 14.25 -0.69 -15.49
CA ALA A 272 15.46 -0.30 -16.20
C ALA A 272 16.70 -0.45 -15.30
N ASN A 273 16.65 0.10 -14.08
CA ASN A 273 17.72 -0.04 -13.09
C ASN A 273 17.95 -1.51 -12.68
N LYS A 274 16.89 -2.27 -12.37
CA LYS A 274 16.97 -3.70 -12.03
C LYS A 274 17.63 -4.54 -13.12
N LYS A 275 17.48 -4.15 -14.39
CA LYS A 275 18.09 -4.81 -15.56
C LYS A 275 19.48 -4.24 -15.92
N GLY A 276 19.95 -3.21 -15.22
CA GLY A 276 21.21 -2.51 -15.55
C GLY A 276 21.16 -1.79 -16.91
N LEU A 277 19.96 -1.43 -17.38
CA LEU A 277 19.73 -0.77 -18.65
C LEU A 277 19.46 0.73 -18.43
N SER A 278 19.87 1.56 -19.39
CA SER A 278 19.36 2.94 -19.44
C SER A 278 17.87 2.91 -19.75
N LEU A 279 17.14 3.92 -19.26
CA LEU A 279 15.70 4.04 -19.53
C LEU A 279 15.41 4.06 -21.03
N THR A 280 16.25 4.71 -21.84
CA THR A 280 16.17 4.70 -23.31
C THR A 280 16.23 3.28 -23.90
N LYS A 281 17.22 2.47 -23.49
CA LYS A 281 17.34 1.08 -23.97
C LYS A 281 16.17 0.21 -23.48
N TYR A 282 15.76 0.42 -22.24
CA TYR A 282 14.59 -0.26 -21.69
C TYR A 282 13.32 0.05 -22.49
N THR A 283 13.09 1.32 -22.83
CA THR A 283 11.95 1.74 -23.64
C THR A 283 11.96 1.09 -25.02
N GLN A 284 13.11 1.12 -25.71
CA GLN A 284 13.22 0.55 -27.06
C GLN A 284 12.97 -0.97 -27.11
N GLN A 285 13.25 -1.67 -26.01
CA GLN A 285 13.16 -3.13 -25.97
C GLN A 285 11.86 -3.64 -25.34
N TYR A 286 11.20 -2.84 -24.49
CA TYR A 286 10.09 -3.33 -23.65
C TYR A 286 8.86 -2.40 -23.57
N LEU A 287 8.91 -1.16 -24.09
CA LEU A 287 7.82 -0.18 -23.99
C LEU A 287 7.41 0.42 -25.34
N LYS A 288 7.77 -0.24 -26.44
CA LYS A 288 7.29 0.06 -27.79
C LYS A 288 6.15 -0.86 -28.18
#